data_AF-A0A232EQQ9-F1
#
_entry.id   AF-A0A232EQQ9-F1
#
_cell.length_a   1.000
_cell.length_b   1.000
_cell.length_c   1.000
_cell.angle_alpha   90.00
_cell.angle_beta   90.00
_cell.angle_gamma   90.00
#
_symmetry.space_group_name_H-M   'P 1'
#
loop_
_entity.id
_entity.type
_entity.pdbx_description
1 polymer ?
#
loop_
_entity_poly.entity_id
_entity_poly.type
_entity_poly.pdbx_seq_one_letter_code
_entity_poly.pdbx_strand_id
1 'polypeptide(L)'
;MACCLSEEAKEQKRINQEIERQLRRDKRDARRELKLLLLGTGESGKSTFIKQMRIIHGSGYSDEDKRGFIKLVYQNIFMAMQSMIRAMDLLKIQYAESSNIEKAELIRAIDFETVTSFEEPYVQAIKDLWADAGIQECYDRRREYQLTDSAKYYLMEIDRVAAPNYLPTEQDILRVRVPTTGIIEYPFDLEEIRFRFIHIYLHGMRYDRQWLDLCYSYISDIDRIALPDFLPTEQDILRARVPTTGILEYPFDLDSIVFRMVDVGGQRSERRKWIHCFENVTSIIFLVALSEYDQILFESENENRMEESKALFKTIITYPWFQHSSVILFLNKKDLLEEKIMYSHLVDYFPEYDGPKQQHEPAREFILQGYLKNNPDPDRTCYSHFTTATGPQRDATAAREFILRMFVDLNPDSEKIIYSHFTCATDTENIRFVFAAVKDTILQSNLKEYNLV
;
A
#
# COMPACT_ATOMS: atom_id res chain seq x y z
N MET A 1 -26.18 -47.76 32.97
CA MET A 1 -26.35 -46.78 34.07
C MET A 1 -26.43 -45.39 33.47
N ALA A 2 -27.64 -44.92 33.17
CA ALA A 2 -27.91 -43.59 32.64
C ALA A 2 -28.97 -42.92 33.53
N CYS A 3 -28.54 -42.00 34.40
CA CYS A 3 -29.29 -41.02 35.21
C CYS A 3 -28.27 -40.50 36.24
N CYS A 4 -27.95 -39.22 36.44
CA CYS A 4 -28.64 -37.96 36.22
C CYS A 4 -27.58 -36.88 35.94
N LEU A 5 -27.51 -36.34 34.73
CA LEU A 5 -26.88 -35.03 34.55
C LEU A 5 -27.96 -34.00 34.92
N SER A 6 -27.63 -33.02 35.76
CA SER A 6 -28.52 -31.89 36.04
C SER A 6 -28.89 -31.20 34.73
N GLU A 7 -30.06 -30.54 34.68
CA GLU A 7 -30.46 -29.76 33.50
C GLU A 7 -29.36 -28.76 33.08
N GLU A 8 -28.68 -28.14 34.06
CA GLU A 8 -27.48 -27.32 33.81
C GLU A 8 -26.34 -28.09 33.15
N ALA A 9 -26.03 -29.31 33.58
CA ALA A 9 -24.95 -30.10 33.00
C ALA A 9 -25.30 -30.60 31.58
N LYS A 10 -26.57 -30.80 31.27
CA LYS A 10 -27.03 -31.09 29.90
C LYS A 10 -26.91 -29.86 29.01
N GLU A 11 -27.29 -28.68 29.51
CA GLU A 11 -27.21 -27.43 28.77
C GLU A 11 -25.76 -26.99 28.55
N GLN A 12 -24.88 -27.10 29.56
CA GLN A 12 -23.44 -26.89 29.40
C GLN A 12 -22.83 -27.83 28.35
N LYS A 13 -23.24 -29.10 28.33
CA LYS A 13 -22.78 -30.06 27.32
C LYS A 13 -23.28 -29.67 25.92
N ARG A 14 -24.50 -29.16 25.79
CA ARG A 14 -25.05 -28.67 24.52
C ARG A 14 -24.31 -27.43 24.02
N ILE A 15 -24.09 -26.44 24.90
CA ILE A 15 -23.31 -25.23 24.61
C ILE A 15 -21.88 -25.61 24.21
N ASN A 16 -21.21 -26.48 24.96
CA ASN A 16 -19.86 -26.92 24.63
C ASN A 16 -19.79 -27.67 23.29
N GLN A 17 -20.78 -28.51 22.97
CA GLN A 17 -20.87 -29.17 21.66
C GLN A 17 -21.10 -28.18 20.52
N GLU A 18 -21.87 -27.12 20.75
CA GLU A 18 -22.10 -26.09 19.74
C GLU A 18 -20.84 -25.23 19.53
N ILE A 19 -20.15 -24.85 20.61
CA ILE A 19 -18.84 -24.18 20.56
C ILE A 19 -17.82 -25.06 19.82
N GLU A 20 -17.73 -26.35 20.12
CA GLU A 20 -16.82 -27.26 19.41
C GLU A 20 -17.16 -27.39 17.91
N ARG A 21 -18.45 -27.40 17.55
CA ARG A 21 -18.87 -27.40 16.15
C ARG A 21 -18.49 -26.10 15.45
N GLN A 22 -18.70 -24.97 16.12
CA GLN A 22 -18.35 -23.65 15.60
C GLN A 22 -16.84 -23.54 15.41
N LEU A 23 -16.04 -23.88 16.41
CA LEU A 23 -14.57 -23.94 16.31
C LEU A 23 -14.08 -24.86 15.19
N ARG A 24 -14.75 -25.99 14.94
CA ARG A 24 -14.39 -26.87 13.81
C ARG A 24 -14.72 -26.26 12.45
N ARG A 25 -15.83 -25.51 12.34
CA ARG A 25 -16.18 -24.75 11.14
C ARG A 25 -15.19 -23.62 10.92
N ASP A 26 -14.97 -22.78 11.94
CA ASP A 26 -14.03 -21.66 11.91
C ASP A 26 -12.61 -22.14 11.55
N LYS A 27 -12.16 -23.27 12.11
CA LYS A 27 -10.85 -23.86 11.76
C LYS A 27 -10.80 -24.38 10.32
N ARG A 28 -11.92 -24.84 9.76
CA ARG A 28 -11.99 -25.29 8.36
C ARG A 28 -12.01 -24.10 7.41
N ASP A 29 -12.72 -23.05 7.77
CA ASP A 29 -12.86 -21.84 6.97
C ASP A 29 -11.55 -21.01 7.01
N ALA A 30 -10.92 -20.89 8.18
CA ALA A 30 -9.60 -20.28 8.33
C ALA A 30 -8.49 -21.02 7.57
N ARG A 31 -8.65 -22.34 7.32
CA ARG A 31 -7.72 -23.12 6.47
C ARG A 31 -7.90 -22.85 4.98
N ARG A 32 -9.01 -22.25 4.56
CA ARG A 32 -9.30 -21.87 3.18
C ARG A 32 -9.02 -20.39 2.91
N GLU A 33 -8.66 -19.66 3.95
CA GLU A 33 -8.31 -18.26 3.87
C GLU A 33 -6.82 -18.11 3.57
N LEU A 34 -6.51 -17.36 2.50
CA LEU A 34 -5.12 -17.07 2.11
C LEU A 34 -4.76 -15.66 2.54
N LYS A 35 -3.80 -15.56 3.46
CA LYS A 35 -3.36 -14.27 4.02
C LYS A 35 -2.25 -13.67 3.16
N LEU A 36 -2.55 -12.54 2.52
CA LEU A 36 -1.62 -11.77 1.71
C LEU A 36 -1.13 -10.55 2.49
N LEU A 37 0.16 -10.46 2.76
CA LEU A 37 0.73 -9.32 3.46
C LEU A 37 1.33 -8.32 2.48
N LEU A 38 0.82 -7.08 2.48
CA LEU A 38 1.34 -6.00 1.65
C LEU A 38 2.45 -5.25 2.40
N LEU A 39 3.65 -5.25 1.84
CA LEU A 39 4.82 -4.57 2.43
C LEU A 39 5.46 -3.61 1.44
N GLY A 40 6.26 -2.68 1.95
CA GLY A 40 7.02 -1.72 1.15
C GLY A 40 7.13 -0.37 1.85
N THR A 41 8.03 0.48 1.35
CA THR A 41 8.26 1.84 1.88
C THR A 41 7.02 2.73 1.77
N GLY A 42 7.04 3.89 2.45
CA GLY A 42 6.00 4.90 2.28
C GLY A 42 5.80 5.26 0.80
N GLU A 43 4.55 5.49 0.40
CA GLU A 43 4.18 5.90 -0.98
C GLU A 43 4.54 4.90 -2.10
N SER A 44 4.94 3.66 -1.77
CA SER A 44 5.23 2.62 -2.77
C SER A 44 4.02 2.15 -3.60
N GLY A 45 2.81 2.51 -3.18
CA GLY A 45 1.55 2.18 -3.87
C GLY A 45 0.68 1.12 -3.19
N LYS A 46 0.97 0.73 -1.94
CA LYS A 46 0.18 -0.27 -1.16
C LYS A 46 -1.31 0.04 -1.15
N SER A 47 -1.67 1.23 -0.68
CA SER A 47 -3.08 1.63 -0.58
C SER A 47 -3.74 1.75 -1.95
N THR A 48 -3.02 2.13 -3.00
CA THR A 48 -3.53 2.14 -4.38
C THR A 48 -3.84 0.72 -4.86
N PHE A 49 -2.98 -0.26 -4.56
CA PHE A 49 -3.22 -1.65 -4.90
C PHE A 49 -4.48 -2.22 -4.22
N ILE A 50 -4.73 -1.86 -2.96
CA ILE A 50 -5.95 -2.26 -2.24
C ILE A 50 -7.20 -1.66 -2.88
N LYS A 51 -7.16 -0.37 -3.22
CA LYS A 51 -8.24 0.30 -3.95
C LYS A 51 -8.53 -0.41 -5.28
N GLN A 52 -7.50 -0.86 -5.99
CA GLN A 52 -7.68 -1.68 -7.20
C GLN A 52 -8.37 -3.01 -6.92
N MET A 53 -8.02 -3.71 -5.84
CA MET A 53 -8.72 -4.95 -5.48
C MET A 53 -10.21 -4.71 -5.23
N ARG A 54 -10.57 -3.58 -4.61
CA ARG A 54 -11.97 -3.18 -4.44
C ARG A 54 -12.69 -2.91 -5.77
N ILE A 55 -12.01 -2.30 -6.74
CA ILE A 55 -12.57 -2.02 -8.08
C ILE A 55 -12.72 -3.31 -8.89
N ILE A 56 -11.72 -4.19 -8.86
CA ILE A 56 -11.63 -5.36 -9.75
C ILE A 56 -12.44 -6.54 -9.22
N HIS A 57 -12.40 -6.77 -7.90
CA HIS A 57 -12.94 -7.95 -7.24
C HIS A 57 -13.98 -7.63 -6.15
N GLY A 58 -14.16 -6.37 -5.79
CA GLY A 58 -15.18 -5.93 -4.83
C GLY A 58 -16.41 -5.31 -5.53
N SER A 59 -17.24 -4.63 -4.73
CA SER A 59 -18.40 -3.87 -5.22
C SER A 59 -18.05 -2.54 -5.90
N GLY A 60 -16.75 -2.24 -6.06
CA GLY A 60 -16.28 -0.94 -6.53
C GLY A 60 -16.59 0.21 -5.55
N TYR A 61 -16.75 1.41 -6.11
CA TYR A 61 -17.08 2.61 -5.34
C TYR A 61 -18.46 3.13 -5.76
N SER A 62 -19.41 3.13 -4.83
CA SER A 62 -20.70 3.77 -5.02
C SER A 62 -20.55 5.29 -5.13
N ASP A 63 -21.59 5.98 -5.60
CA ASP A 63 -21.58 7.46 -5.62
C ASP A 63 -21.50 8.07 -4.21
N GLU A 64 -21.99 7.36 -3.19
CA GLU A 64 -21.83 7.78 -1.79
C GLU A 64 -20.37 7.64 -1.33
N ASP A 65 -19.72 6.52 -1.65
CA ASP A 65 -18.28 6.35 -1.39
C ASP A 65 -17.46 7.45 -2.08
N LYS A 66 -17.73 7.69 -3.37
CA LYS A 66 -17.05 8.70 -4.20
C LYS A 66 -17.16 10.10 -3.58
N ARG A 67 -18.35 10.48 -3.07
CA ARG A 67 -18.54 11.77 -2.37
C ARG A 67 -17.64 11.91 -1.14
N GLY A 68 -17.39 10.82 -0.41
CA GLY A 68 -16.47 10.80 0.72
C GLY A 68 -15.02 11.19 0.36
N PHE A 69 -14.61 10.98 -0.89
CA PHE A 69 -13.28 11.34 -1.38
C PHE A 69 -13.14 12.80 -1.85
N ILE A 70 -14.25 13.54 -2.04
CA ILE A 70 -14.22 14.93 -2.54
C ILE A 70 -13.32 15.79 -1.67
N LYS A 71 -13.56 15.76 -0.35
CA LYS A 71 -12.77 16.52 0.63
C LYS A 71 -11.28 16.18 0.48
N LEU A 72 -10.96 14.88 0.47
CA LEU A 72 -9.58 14.40 0.39
C LEU A 72 -8.87 14.87 -0.90
N VAL A 73 -9.57 14.91 -2.04
CA VAL A 73 -9.02 15.43 -3.30
C VAL A 73 -8.63 16.90 -3.13
N TYR A 74 -9.51 17.73 -2.55
CA TYR A 74 -9.21 19.14 -2.30
C TYR A 74 -8.00 19.32 -1.38
N GLN A 75 -7.95 18.57 -0.28
CA GLN A 75 -6.81 18.58 0.65
C GLN A 75 -5.50 18.22 -0.06
N ASN A 76 -5.53 17.23 -0.95
CA ASN A 76 -4.36 16.82 -1.73
C ASN A 76 -3.87 17.92 -2.68
N ILE A 77 -4.78 18.65 -3.33
CA ILE A 77 -4.45 19.76 -4.22
C ILE A 77 -3.80 20.90 -3.45
N PHE A 78 -4.41 21.33 -2.34
CA PHE A 78 -3.84 22.39 -1.50
C PHE A 78 -2.48 21.98 -0.93
N MET A 79 -2.37 20.77 -0.39
CA MET A 79 -1.11 20.23 0.11
C MET A 79 -0.02 20.21 -0.97
N ALA A 80 -0.34 19.79 -2.19
CA ALA A 80 0.61 19.76 -3.31
C ALA A 80 1.08 21.18 -3.68
N MET A 81 0.14 22.12 -3.84
CA MET A 81 0.48 23.51 -4.20
C MET A 81 1.30 24.20 -3.09
N GLN A 82 0.91 24.04 -1.82
CA GLN A 82 1.67 24.58 -0.69
C GLN A 82 3.07 23.98 -0.58
N SER A 83 3.26 22.70 -0.89
CA SER A 83 4.59 22.10 -0.93
C SER A 83 5.46 22.68 -2.05
N MET A 84 4.90 22.94 -3.24
CA MET A 84 5.64 23.63 -4.32
C MET A 84 5.96 25.09 -3.97
N ILE A 85 5.03 25.83 -3.36
CA ILE A 85 5.27 27.21 -2.90
C ILE A 85 6.41 27.24 -1.88
N ARG A 86 6.42 26.33 -0.90
CA ARG A 86 7.52 26.22 0.07
C ARG A 86 8.84 25.84 -0.61
N ALA A 87 8.79 24.99 -1.62
CA ALA A 87 9.98 24.59 -2.37
C ALA A 87 10.55 25.74 -3.21
N MET A 88 9.72 26.65 -3.75
CA MET A 88 10.20 27.87 -4.42
C MET A 88 11.11 28.68 -3.49
N ASP A 89 10.70 28.88 -2.24
CA ASP A 89 11.46 29.61 -1.23
C ASP A 89 12.78 28.92 -0.87
N LEU A 90 12.77 27.58 -0.82
CA LEU A 90 13.95 26.76 -0.52
C LEU A 90 14.96 26.78 -1.68
N LEU A 91 14.48 26.56 -2.90
CA LEU A 91 15.27 26.47 -4.13
C LEU A 91 15.63 27.84 -4.71
N LYS A 92 15.12 28.93 -4.10
CA LYS A 92 15.32 30.32 -4.52
C LYS A 92 14.85 30.60 -5.96
N ILE A 93 13.76 29.94 -6.36
CA ILE A 93 13.12 30.16 -7.65
C ILE A 93 12.18 31.35 -7.52
N GLN A 94 12.20 32.26 -8.49
CA GLN A 94 11.32 33.42 -8.51
C GLN A 94 10.05 33.11 -9.32
N TYR A 95 8.93 33.71 -8.92
CA TYR A 95 7.72 33.70 -9.73
C TYR A 95 7.98 34.47 -11.04
N ALA A 96 7.49 33.93 -12.14
CA ALA A 96 7.58 34.62 -13.42
C ALA A 96 6.70 35.88 -13.45
N GLU A 97 5.52 35.78 -12.83
CA GLU A 97 4.58 36.88 -12.71
C GLU A 97 4.51 37.40 -11.27
N SER A 98 4.73 38.72 -11.10
CA SER A 98 4.76 39.34 -9.77
C SER A 98 3.43 39.25 -9.00
N SER A 99 2.30 39.26 -9.72
CA SER A 99 0.97 39.11 -9.10
C SER A 99 0.74 37.71 -8.49
N ASN A 100 1.53 36.70 -8.87
CA ASN A 100 1.42 35.37 -8.30
C ASN A 100 1.97 35.28 -6.87
N ILE A 101 2.75 36.27 -6.41
CA ILE A 101 3.22 36.35 -5.02
C ILE A 101 2.02 36.45 -4.06
N GLU A 102 1.06 37.34 -4.34
CA GLU A 102 -0.13 37.51 -3.51
C GLU A 102 -1.01 36.25 -3.50
N LYS A 103 -1.12 35.58 -4.66
CA LYS A 103 -1.84 34.30 -4.79
C LYS A 103 -1.16 33.18 -4.00
N ALA A 104 0.17 33.15 -3.99
CA ALA A 104 0.93 32.17 -3.20
C ALA A 104 0.71 32.38 -1.69
N GLU A 105 0.70 33.63 -1.21
CA GLU A 105 0.38 33.92 0.20
C GLU A 105 -1.05 33.51 0.57
N LEU A 106 -2.02 33.76 -0.33
CA LEU A 106 -3.41 33.31 -0.15
C LEU A 106 -3.48 31.79 0.05
N ILE A 107 -2.81 31.02 -0.81
CA ILE A 107 -2.80 29.55 -0.71
C ILE A 107 -2.02 29.08 0.52
N ARG A 108 -0.92 29.75 0.88
CA ARG A 108 -0.09 29.40 2.05
C ARG A 108 -0.84 29.56 3.37
N ALA A 109 -1.77 30.51 3.46
CA ALA A 109 -2.54 30.79 4.67
C ALA A 109 -3.63 29.73 4.97
N ILE A 110 -3.95 28.85 4.02
CA ILE A 110 -5.00 27.84 4.17
C ILE A 110 -4.50 26.68 5.03
N ASP A 111 -5.28 26.30 6.03
CA ASP A 111 -5.12 24.99 6.66
C ASP A 111 -5.78 23.92 5.79
N PHE A 112 -4.97 23.18 5.04
CA PHE A 112 -5.49 22.17 4.13
C PHE A 112 -6.19 21.01 4.86
N GLU A 113 -5.94 20.76 6.14
CA GLU A 113 -6.57 19.63 6.87
C GLU A 113 -8.06 19.88 7.13
N THR A 114 -8.48 21.14 7.19
CA THR A 114 -9.85 21.55 7.49
C THR A 114 -10.67 21.92 6.26
N VAL A 115 -10.06 21.98 5.07
CA VAL A 115 -10.73 22.32 3.80
C VAL A 115 -11.92 21.39 3.51
N THR A 116 -13.07 21.99 3.18
CA THR A 116 -14.30 21.29 2.78
C THR A 116 -14.84 21.71 1.41
N SER A 117 -14.46 22.89 0.91
CA SER A 117 -14.87 23.43 -0.39
C SER A 117 -13.66 23.76 -1.26
N PHE A 118 -13.90 23.87 -2.57
CA PHE A 118 -12.89 24.20 -3.56
C PHE A 118 -13.48 25.21 -4.54
N GLU A 119 -13.45 26.48 -4.15
CA GLU A 119 -14.18 27.58 -4.79
C GLU A 119 -13.25 28.78 -5.03
N GLU A 120 -13.77 29.79 -5.73
CA GLU A 120 -13.08 31.07 -5.87
C GLU A 120 -12.91 31.77 -4.50
N PRO A 121 -11.80 32.50 -4.27
CA PRO A 121 -10.72 32.85 -5.21
C PRO A 121 -9.61 31.80 -5.35
N TYR A 122 -9.70 30.67 -4.67
CA TYR A 122 -8.61 29.70 -4.57
C TYR A 122 -8.40 28.91 -5.87
N VAL A 123 -9.49 28.59 -6.57
CA VAL A 123 -9.44 27.89 -7.86
C VAL A 123 -8.63 28.70 -8.87
N GLN A 124 -8.96 29.98 -9.08
CA GLN A 124 -8.19 30.82 -9.99
C GLN A 124 -6.76 31.02 -9.53
N ALA A 125 -6.52 31.18 -8.22
CA ALA A 125 -5.17 31.32 -7.68
C ALA A 125 -4.27 30.11 -8.00
N ILE A 126 -4.78 28.89 -7.81
CA ILE A 126 -4.04 27.66 -8.10
C ILE A 126 -3.81 27.50 -9.60
N LYS A 127 -4.79 27.85 -10.45
CA LYS A 127 -4.63 27.82 -11.91
C LYS A 127 -3.52 28.76 -12.37
N ASP A 128 -3.52 29.99 -11.87
CA ASP A 128 -2.51 30.99 -12.24
C ASP A 128 -1.12 30.63 -11.73
N LEU A 129 -1.04 30.08 -10.51
CA LEU A 129 0.21 29.56 -9.96
C LEU A 129 0.72 28.38 -10.77
N TRP A 130 -0.15 27.43 -11.14
CA TRP A 130 0.26 26.28 -11.94
C TRP A 130 0.74 26.69 -13.34
N ALA A 131 0.16 27.74 -13.93
CA ALA A 131 0.61 28.30 -15.20
C ALA A 131 1.93 29.11 -15.11
N ASP A 132 2.39 29.47 -13.91
CA ASP A 132 3.60 30.25 -13.71
C ASP A 132 4.86 29.44 -14.07
N ALA A 133 5.76 30.05 -14.85
CA ALA A 133 6.98 29.36 -15.28
C ALA A 133 7.92 29.01 -14.13
N GLY A 134 7.95 29.80 -13.05
CA GLY A 134 8.72 29.50 -11.85
C GLY A 134 8.16 28.28 -11.10
N ILE A 135 6.83 28.17 -10.99
CA ILE A 135 6.19 26.98 -10.39
C ILE A 135 6.41 25.74 -11.27
N GLN A 136 6.35 25.87 -12.60
CA GLN A 136 6.70 24.76 -13.50
C GLN A 136 8.16 24.31 -13.34
N GLU A 137 9.11 25.25 -13.25
CA GLU A 137 10.51 24.94 -12.95
C GLU A 137 10.65 24.22 -11.60
N CYS A 138 9.93 24.70 -10.57
CA CYS A 138 9.90 24.07 -9.25
C CYS A 138 9.35 22.64 -9.33
N TYR A 139 8.31 22.40 -10.14
CA TYR A 139 7.76 21.07 -10.37
C TYR A 139 8.73 20.15 -11.13
N ASP A 140 9.50 20.65 -12.08
CA ASP A 140 10.54 19.88 -12.77
C ASP A 140 11.68 19.46 -11.82
N ARG A 141 11.92 20.27 -10.79
CA ARG A 141 12.86 20.00 -9.70
C ARG A 141 12.24 19.26 -8.50
N ARG A 142 11.04 18.68 -8.64
CA ARG A 142 10.31 17.92 -7.58
C ARG A 142 11.05 16.72 -6.97
N ARG A 143 12.22 16.35 -7.48
CA ARG A 143 13.09 15.34 -6.84
C ARG A 143 13.86 15.91 -5.63
N GLU A 144 14.01 17.23 -5.56
CA GLU A 144 14.78 17.94 -4.51
C GLU A 144 13.94 18.20 -3.24
N TYR A 145 12.64 17.93 -3.28
CA TYR A 145 11.72 18.07 -2.14
C TYR A 145 10.61 17.02 -2.21
N GLN A 146 9.78 16.92 -1.18
CA GLN A 146 8.69 15.95 -1.16
C GLN A 146 7.44 16.53 -1.84
N LEU A 147 7.02 15.90 -2.93
CA LEU A 147 5.78 16.18 -3.63
C LEU A 147 5.08 14.85 -3.98
N THR A 148 3.75 14.83 -3.91
CA THR A 148 2.98 13.65 -4.27
C THR A 148 3.01 13.41 -5.79
N ASP A 149 3.13 12.15 -6.21
CA ASP A 149 3.13 11.79 -7.64
C ASP A 149 1.82 12.18 -8.36
N SER A 150 0.71 12.30 -7.61
CA SER A 150 -0.59 12.69 -8.14
C SER A 150 -0.76 14.20 -8.35
N ALA A 151 0.20 15.04 -7.94
CA ALA A 151 0.09 16.50 -8.02
C ALA A 151 -0.26 17.00 -9.44
N LYS A 152 0.53 16.60 -10.45
CA LYS A 152 0.30 17.01 -11.85
C LYS A 152 -1.06 16.57 -12.38
N TYR A 153 -1.51 15.36 -12.03
CA TYR A 153 -2.80 14.84 -12.47
C TYR A 153 -3.96 15.73 -12.01
N TYR A 154 -3.97 16.14 -10.74
CA TYR A 154 -5.04 17.01 -10.25
C TYR A 154 -4.90 18.46 -10.74
N LEU A 155 -3.67 18.98 -10.79
CA LEU A 155 -3.42 20.37 -11.19
C LEU A 155 -3.73 20.61 -12.68
N MET A 156 -3.65 19.59 -13.52
CA MET A 156 -4.10 19.66 -14.91
C MET A 156 -5.63 19.60 -15.08
N GLU A 157 -6.36 19.14 -14.06
CA GLU A 157 -7.80 18.88 -14.10
C GLU A 157 -8.59 19.77 -13.12
N ILE A 158 -8.03 20.93 -12.75
CA ILE A 158 -8.63 21.85 -11.76
C ILE A 158 -10.05 22.24 -12.15
N ASP A 159 -10.31 22.51 -13.43
CA ASP A 159 -11.63 22.92 -13.90
C ASP A 159 -12.69 21.82 -13.69
N ARG A 160 -12.30 20.55 -13.85
CA ARG A 160 -13.17 19.40 -13.56
C ARG A 160 -13.43 19.27 -12.07
N VAL A 161 -12.39 19.41 -11.26
CA VAL A 161 -12.45 19.25 -9.79
C VAL A 161 -13.22 20.40 -9.13
N ALA A 162 -13.15 21.61 -9.67
CA ALA A 162 -13.86 22.80 -9.18
C ALA A 162 -15.33 22.88 -9.64
N ALA A 163 -15.79 21.97 -10.49
CA ALA A 163 -17.16 21.97 -10.96
C ALA A 163 -18.14 21.75 -9.78
N PRO A 164 -19.27 22.48 -9.69
CA PRO A 164 -20.23 22.35 -8.56
C PRO A 164 -20.81 20.94 -8.39
N ASN A 165 -20.83 20.15 -9.46
CA ASN A 165 -21.32 18.78 -9.50
C ASN A 165 -20.17 17.75 -9.59
N TYR A 166 -18.94 18.14 -9.19
CA TYR A 166 -17.80 17.25 -9.20
C TYR A 166 -18.06 15.99 -8.35
N LEU A 167 -17.90 14.84 -9.00
CA LEU A 167 -17.90 13.53 -8.37
C LEU A 167 -16.58 12.85 -8.74
N PRO A 168 -15.76 12.42 -7.76
CA PRO A 168 -14.49 11.78 -8.04
C PRO A 168 -14.67 10.52 -8.89
N THR A 169 -13.86 10.42 -9.93
CA THR A 169 -13.73 9.20 -10.73
C THR A 169 -12.95 8.14 -9.96
N GLU A 170 -12.98 6.89 -10.41
CA GLU A 170 -12.12 5.84 -9.86
C GLU A 170 -10.63 6.22 -9.98
N GLN A 171 -10.25 6.94 -11.04
CA GLN A 171 -8.88 7.41 -11.22
C GLN A 171 -8.47 8.47 -10.19
N ASP A 172 -9.40 9.35 -9.79
CA ASP A 172 -9.19 10.26 -8.67
C ASP A 172 -9.01 9.46 -7.37
N ILE A 173 -9.89 8.49 -7.12
CA ILE A 173 -9.82 7.66 -5.91
C ILE A 173 -8.50 6.87 -5.85
N LEU A 174 -8.00 6.33 -6.96
CA LEU A 174 -6.73 5.62 -7.01
C LEU A 174 -5.53 6.53 -6.68
N ARG A 175 -5.61 7.82 -7.04
CA ARG A 175 -4.53 8.80 -6.93
C ARG A 175 -4.57 9.66 -5.67
N VAL A 176 -5.73 9.75 -5.00
CA VAL A 176 -5.87 10.53 -3.76
C VAL A 176 -5.12 9.85 -2.63
N ARG A 177 -4.24 10.62 -1.97
CA ARG A 177 -3.59 10.17 -0.74
C ARG A 177 -4.57 10.32 0.40
N VAL A 178 -4.76 9.24 1.14
CA VAL A 178 -5.53 9.30 2.39
C VAL A 178 -4.51 9.25 3.53
N PRO A 179 -4.47 10.25 4.42
CA PRO A 179 -3.59 10.19 5.59
C PRO A 179 -4.03 9.03 6.47
N THR A 180 -3.10 8.13 6.81
CA THR A 180 -3.32 7.05 7.78
C THR A 180 -3.28 7.61 9.20
N THR A 181 -4.29 8.39 9.58
CA THR A 181 -4.51 8.85 10.97
C THR A 181 -5.50 7.96 11.74
N GLY A 182 -6.04 6.92 11.09
CA GLY A 182 -6.95 5.93 11.67
C GLY A 182 -7.16 4.76 10.72
N ILE A 183 -7.78 3.69 11.22
CA ILE A 183 -8.14 2.52 10.43
C ILE A 183 -9.21 2.93 9.40
N ILE A 184 -8.97 2.69 8.12
CA ILE A 184 -9.99 2.82 7.07
C ILE A 184 -10.47 1.42 6.73
N GLU A 185 -11.65 1.09 7.25
CA GLU A 185 -12.39 -0.12 6.87
C GLU A 185 -13.07 0.14 5.53
N TYR A 186 -12.81 -0.72 4.54
CA TYR A 186 -13.63 -0.77 3.33
C TYR A 186 -14.66 -1.88 3.54
N PRO A 187 -15.94 -1.55 3.76
CA PRO A 187 -16.95 -2.58 3.84
C PRO A 187 -17.10 -3.25 2.47
N PHE A 188 -17.02 -4.57 2.46
CA PHE A 188 -17.40 -5.38 1.31
C PHE A 188 -18.77 -5.98 1.62
N ASP A 189 -19.77 -5.69 0.79
CA ASP A 189 -21.06 -6.36 0.85
C ASP A 189 -20.93 -7.72 0.16
N LEU A 190 -20.94 -8.77 0.98
CA LEU A 190 -21.13 -10.14 0.52
C LEU A 190 -22.62 -10.40 0.36
N GLU A 191 -23.06 -10.68 -0.87
CA GLU A 191 -24.31 -11.39 -1.09
C GLU A 191 -24.21 -12.73 -0.34
N GLU A 192 -24.99 -12.83 0.74
CA GLU A 192 -25.00 -13.92 1.73
C GLU A 192 -23.70 -14.07 2.55
N ILE A 193 -23.45 -13.11 3.46
CA ILE A 193 -23.34 -13.32 4.93
C ILE A 193 -22.73 -12.06 5.56
N ARG A 194 -23.42 -11.46 6.55
CA ARG A 194 -22.87 -10.39 7.40
C ARG A 194 -22.00 -10.99 8.49
N PHE A 195 -20.70 -10.71 8.48
CA PHE A 195 -19.86 -10.81 9.67
C PHE A 195 -19.37 -9.42 10.09
N ARG A 196 -19.54 -9.12 11.38
CA ARG A 196 -18.98 -7.94 12.05
C ARG A 196 -18.13 -8.49 13.19
N PHE A 197 -16.81 -8.52 13.01
CA PHE A 197 -15.87 -8.98 14.04
C PHE A 197 -15.10 -7.78 14.58
N ILE A 198 -15.24 -7.54 15.89
CA ILE A 198 -14.36 -6.69 16.68
C ILE A 198 -13.90 -7.59 17.84
N HIS A 199 -12.61 -7.91 17.89
CA HIS A 199 -12.02 -8.69 18.98
C HIS A 199 -10.79 -7.93 19.53
N ILE A 200 -10.76 -7.70 20.85
CA ILE A 200 -9.77 -6.90 21.57
C ILE A 200 -9.02 -7.79 22.58
N TYR A 201 -7.68 -7.71 22.60
CA TYR A 201 -6.85 -8.11 23.73
C TYR A 201 -5.79 -7.02 24.02
N LEU A 202 -5.60 -6.72 25.30
CA LEU A 202 -4.77 -5.64 25.84
C LEU A 202 -3.33 -6.09 26.10
N HIS A 203 -2.34 -5.27 25.69
CA HIS A 203 -1.27 -4.82 26.59
C HIS A 203 -0.47 -3.62 26.07
N GLY A 204 -0.51 -2.52 26.84
CA GLY A 204 0.63 -1.65 27.15
C GLY A 204 1.05 -0.57 26.16
N MET A 205 0.52 0.66 26.29
CA MET A 205 1.23 1.89 25.86
C MET A 205 0.96 3.07 26.81
N ARG A 206 1.96 3.95 26.92
CA ARG A 206 2.12 5.02 27.93
C ARG A 206 1.32 6.30 27.62
N TYR A 207 1.12 7.04 28.72
CA TYR A 207 0.20 8.14 29.04
C TYR A 207 0.24 9.41 28.16
N ASP A 208 -0.96 9.86 27.75
CA ASP A 208 -1.27 11.22 27.22
C ASP A 208 -2.37 11.86 28.11
N ARG A 209 -2.42 13.20 28.24
CA ARG A 209 -3.32 13.93 29.15
C ARG A 209 -4.82 13.72 28.89
N GLN A 210 -5.23 13.34 27.67
CA GLN A 210 -6.63 12.93 27.41
C GLN A 210 -7.01 11.59 28.07
N TRP A 211 -6.04 10.75 28.45
CA TRP A 211 -6.30 9.53 29.22
C TRP A 211 -6.71 9.82 30.66
N LEU A 212 -6.30 10.95 31.24
CA LEU A 212 -6.65 11.28 32.63
C LEU A 212 -8.16 11.49 32.78
N ASP A 213 -8.81 12.18 31.83
CA ASP A 213 -10.26 12.40 31.88
C ASP A 213 -11.05 11.10 31.63
N LEU A 214 -10.55 10.22 30.75
CA LEU A 214 -11.15 8.90 30.50
C LEU A 214 -10.96 7.96 31.72
N CYS A 215 -9.76 7.92 32.29
CA CYS A 215 -9.46 7.17 33.51
C CYS A 215 -10.29 7.65 34.69
N TYR A 216 -10.51 8.95 34.85
CA TYR A 216 -11.38 9.48 35.91
C TYR A 216 -12.82 8.94 35.80
N SER A 217 -13.35 8.81 34.57
CA SER A 217 -14.69 8.23 34.32
C SER A 217 -14.76 6.72 34.54
N TYR A 218 -13.73 5.96 34.24
CA TYR A 218 -13.72 4.49 34.43
C TYR A 218 -13.41 4.10 35.88
N ILE A 219 -12.55 4.88 36.57
CA ILE A 219 -12.24 4.69 37.99
C ILE A 219 -13.47 4.98 38.85
N SER A 220 -14.33 5.95 38.47
CA SER A 220 -15.58 6.20 39.18
C SER A 220 -16.62 5.07 39.06
N ASP A 221 -16.52 4.22 38.03
CA ASP A 221 -17.44 3.11 37.79
C ASP A 221 -16.79 1.72 38.03
N ILE A 222 -15.63 1.68 38.69
CA ILE A 222 -14.82 0.46 38.84
C ILE A 222 -15.56 -0.65 39.57
N ASP A 223 -16.38 -0.31 40.57
CA ASP A 223 -17.18 -1.27 41.33
C ASP A 223 -18.25 -1.94 40.45
N ARG A 224 -18.80 -1.20 39.48
CA ARG A 224 -19.76 -1.75 38.50
C ARG A 224 -19.06 -2.64 37.47
N ILE A 225 -17.88 -2.23 37.00
CA ILE A 225 -17.11 -2.97 35.99
C ILE A 225 -16.46 -4.24 36.57
N ALA A 226 -16.15 -4.26 37.87
CA ALA A 226 -15.52 -5.39 38.56
C ALA A 226 -16.49 -6.55 38.89
N LEU A 227 -17.78 -6.41 38.60
CA LEU A 227 -18.76 -7.46 38.85
C LEU A 227 -18.61 -8.64 37.87
N PRO A 228 -18.77 -9.91 38.32
CA PRO A 228 -18.61 -11.10 37.47
C PRO A 228 -19.58 -11.17 36.27
N ASP A 229 -20.69 -10.44 36.34
CA ASP A 229 -21.81 -10.39 35.41
C ASP A 229 -21.92 -9.05 34.66
N PHE A 230 -20.84 -8.26 34.65
CA PHE A 230 -20.83 -6.96 33.98
C PHE A 230 -21.16 -7.05 32.48
N LEU A 231 -22.16 -6.26 32.06
CA LEU A 231 -22.52 -6.01 30.67
C LEU A 231 -22.33 -4.51 30.34
N PRO A 232 -21.53 -4.15 29.33
CA PRO A 232 -21.31 -2.75 28.94
C PRO A 232 -22.62 -2.06 28.51
N THR A 233 -22.83 -0.83 28.95
CA THR A 233 -23.91 0.04 28.45
C THR A 233 -23.51 0.72 27.14
N GLU A 234 -24.46 1.29 26.39
CA GLU A 234 -24.15 2.07 25.17
C GLU A 234 -23.15 3.21 25.44
N GLN A 235 -23.23 3.84 26.61
CA GLN A 235 -22.30 4.88 27.02
C GLN A 235 -20.88 4.33 27.30
N ASP A 236 -20.77 3.10 27.80
CA ASP A 236 -19.48 2.40 28.00
C ASP A 236 -18.84 2.04 26.66
N ILE A 237 -19.67 1.65 25.69
CA ILE A 237 -19.24 1.34 24.32
C ILE A 237 -18.75 2.61 23.62
N LEU A 238 -19.47 3.74 23.76
CA LEU A 238 -19.07 5.03 23.18
C LEU A 238 -17.82 5.63 23.82
N ARG A 239 -17.55 5.30 25.09
CA ARG A 239 -16.33 5.71 25.82
C ARG A 239 -15.15 4.77 25.61
N ALA A 240 -15.40 3.56 25.11
CA ALA A 240 -14.35 2.62 24.76
C ALA A 240 -13.56 3.14 23.55
N ARG A 241 -12.41 3.77 23.80
CA ARG A 241 -11.47 4.12 22.73
C ARG A 241 -10.80 2.85 22.22
N VAL A 242 -11.14 2.45 20.99
CA VAL A 242 -10.39 1.44 20.22
C VAL A 242 -9.13 2.12 19.68
N PRO A 243 -7.92 1.70 20.07
CA PRO A 243 -6.73 2.17 19.39
C PRO A 243 -6.73 1.57 17.98
N THR A 244 -6.78 2.42 16.98
CA THR A 244 -6.52 2.05 15.59
C THR A 244 -5.08 1.56 15.48
N THR A 245 -4.88 0.25 15.40
CA THR A 245 -3.60 -0.32 14.99
C THR A 245 -3.39 0.07 13.53
N GLY A 246 -2.17 0.46 13.14
CA GLY A 246 -1.86 0.85 11.75
C GLY A 246 -1.85 -0.34 10.77
N ILE A 247 -2.72 -1.32 10.99
CA ILE A 247 -2.84 -2.60 10.28
C ILE A 247 -4.29 -2.71 9.81
N LEU A 248 -4.50 -2.77 8.50
CA LEU A 248 -5.81 -2.87 7.88
C LEU A 248 -5.96 -4.22 7.21
N GLU A 249 -7.08 -4.91 7.43
CA GLU A 249 -7.37 -6.20 6.80
C GLU A 249 -8.55 -6.08 5.84
N TYR A 250 -8.40 -6.64 4.65
CA TYR A 250 -9.36 -6.58 3.56
C TYR A 250 -9.68 -8.00 3.08
N PRO A 251 -10.80 -8.59 3.52
CA PRO A 251 -11.27 -9.85 2.96
C PRO A 251 -11.87 -9.61 1.57
N PHE A 252 -11.59 -10.49 0.63
CA PHE A 252 -12.29 -10.53 -0.66
C PHE A 252 -12.36 -11.97 -1.17
N ASP A 253 -13.47 -12.29 -1.84
CA ASP A 253 -13.69 -13.60 -2.44
C ASP A 253 -13.22 -13.63 -3.89
N LEU A 254 -12.49 -14.69 -4.23
CA LEU A 254 -12.06 -14.95 -5.59
C LEU A 254 -12.18 -16.43 -5.89
N ASP A 255 -13.07 -16.79 -6.82
CA ASP A 255 -13.27 -18.17 -7.29
C ASP A 255 -13.46 -19.20 -6.15
N SER A 256 -14.24 -18.86 -5.11
CA SER A 256 -14.50 -19.67 -3.91
C SER A 256 -13.37 -19.74 -2.86
N ILE A 257 -12.34 -18.90 -3.00
CA ILE A 257 -11.23 -18.76 -2.05
C ILE A 257 -11.30 -17.37 -1.43
N VAL A 258 -11.23 -17.32 -0.10
CA VAL A 258 -11.19 -16.07 0.65
C VAL A 258 -9.75 -15.60 0.72
N PHE A 259 -9.45 -14.44 0.17
CA PHE A 259 -8.17 -13.77 0.35
C PHE A 259 -8.30 -12.71 1.44
N ARG A 260 -7.36 -12.70 2.38
CA ARG A 260 -7.24 -11.65 3.40
C ARG A 260 -6.00 -10.83 3.12
N MET A 261 -6.17 -9.63 2.58
CA MET A 261 -5.08 -8.71 2.33
C MET A 261 -4.82 -7.84 3.55
N VAL A 262 -3.57 -7.76 3.99
CA VAL A 262 -3.17 -6.98 5.17
C VAL A 262 -2.30 -5.81 4.73
N ASP A 263 -2.79 -4.59 4.87
CA ASP A 263 -2.00 -3.35 4.69
C ASP A 263 -1.35 -2.97 5.99
N VAL A 264 -0.05 -2.67 5.92
CA VAL A 264 0.68 -2.11 7.05
C VAL A 264 1.37 -0.82 6.64
N GLY A 265 1.41 0.13 7.57
CA GLY A 265 2.08 1.41 7.36
C GLY A 265 3.54 1.22 6.91
N GLY A 266 3.93 1.87 5.80
CA GLY A 266 5.26 1.75 5.20
C GLY A 266 6.36 2.63 5.82
N GLN A 267 5.96 3.60 6.65
CA GLN A 267 6.87 4.52 7.35
C GLN A 267 7.62 3.82 8.49
N ARG A 268 8.84 4.27 8.83
CA ARG A 268 9.68 3.62 9.85
C ARG A 268 9.01 3.56 11.22
N SER A 269 8.30 4.61 11.60
CA SER A 269 7.50 4.71 12.84
C SER A 269 6.47 3.59 12.98
N GLU A 270 5.88 3.13 11.88
CA GLU A 270 4.81 2.14 11.84
C GLU A 270 5.32 0.70 11.85
N ARG A 271 6.57 0.45 11.45
CA ARG A 271 7.11 -0.92 11.27
C ARG A 271 7.19 -1.74 12.55
N ARG A 272 7.27 -1.09 13.72
CA ARG A 272 7.25 -1.78 15.02
C ARG A 272 5.96 -2.59 15.24
N LYS A 273 4.88 -2.21 14.54
CA LYS A 273 3.56 -2.87 14.65
C LYS A 273 3.45 -4.11 13.75
N TRP A 274 4.36 -4.29 12.79
CA TRP A 274 4.26 -5.36 11.77
C TRP A 274 4.31 -6.77 12.36
N ILE A 275 5.03 -6.98 13.47
CA ILE A 275 5.15 -8.30 14.09
C ILE A 275 3.79 -8.93 14.43
N HIS A 276 2.77 -8.11 14.69
CA HIS A 276 1.42 -8.57 15.03
C HIS A 276 0.65 -9.16 13.84
N CYS A 277 1.10 -8.96 12.60
CA CYS A 277 0.43 -9.50 11.41
C CYS A 277 1.21 -10.62 10.70
N PHE A 278 2.35 -11.06 11.23
CA PHE A 278 3.25 -12.01 10.54
C PHE A 278 2.88 -13.48 10.72
N GLU A 279 1.94 -13.80 11.60
CA GLU A 279 1.51 -15.18 11.80
C GLU A 279 0.66 -15.67 10.62
N ASN A 280 0.96 -16.89 10.15
CA ASN A 280 0.24 -17.62 9.11
C ASN A 280 0.08 -16.83 7.79
N VAL A 281 1.10 -16.06 7.41
CA VAL A 281 1.12 -15.35 6.12
C VAL A 281 1.41 -16.34 5.00
N THR A 282 0.42 -16.51 4.12
CA THR A 282 0.53 -17.37 2.94
C THR A 282 1.54 -16.80 1.94
N SER A 283 1.43 -15.50 1.65
CA SER A 283 2.27 -14.85 0.65
C SER A 283 2.49 -13.37 0.97
N ILE A 284 3.67 -12.88 0.61
CA ILE A 284 4.07 -11.49 0.79
C ILE A 284 4.04 -10.83 -0.58
N ILE A 285 3.38 -9.70 -0.68
CA ILE A 285 3.47 -8.82 -1.84
C ILE A 285 4.28 -7.61 -1.40
N PHE A 286 5.51 -7.52 -1.87
CA PHE A 286 6.41 -6.40 -1.58
C PHE A 286 6.37 -5.39 -2.73
N LEU A 287 6.00 -4.15 -2.44
CA LEU A 287 5.88 -3.07 -3.42
C LEU A 287 7.11 -2.15 -3.37
N VAL A 288 7.76 -2.01 -4.53
CA VAL A 288 8.88 -1.11 -4.79
C VAL A 288 8.40 -0.01 -5.73
N ALA A 289 8.65 1.25 -5.39
CA ALA A 289 8.42 2.37 -6.30
C ALA A 289 9.64 2.57 -7.20
N LEU A 290 9.51 2.22 -8.48
CA LEU A 290 10.58 2.35 -9.46
C LEU A 290 11.05 3.79 -9.64
N SER A 291 10.15 4.76 -9.53
CA SER A 291 10.45 6.19 -9.72
C SER A 291 11.20 6.82 -8.56
N GLU A 292 11.40 6.15 -7.42
CA GLU A 292 12.01 6.74 -6.22
C GLU A 292 13.55 6.61 -6.17
N TYR A 293 14.19 6.19 -7.27
CA TYR A 293 15.65 5.97 -7.34
C TYR A 293 16.48 7.24 -7.14
N ASP A 294 15.94 8.41 -7.48
CA ASP A 294 16.62 9.71 -7.39
C ASP A 294 16.10 10.58 -6.24
N GLN A 295 15.35 9.98 -5.30
CA GLN A 295 14.71 10.69 -4.20
C GLN A 295 15.30 10.34 -2.84
N ILE A 296 15.14 11.28 -1.90
CA ILE A 296 15.58 11.18 -0.52
C ILE A 296 14.37 10.91 0.38
N LEU A 297 14.56 10.20 1.50
CA LEU A 297 13.50 9.92 2.47
C LEU A 297 13.01 11.20 3.14
N PHE A 298 11.70 11.27 3.39
CA PHE A 298 11.12 12.33 4.21
C PHE A 298 11.66 12.34 5.65
N GLU A 299 11.93 11.15 6.21
CA GLU A 299 12.41 10.97 7.58
C GLU A 299 13.92 11.23 7.74
N SER A 300 14.69 11.30 6.64
CA SER A 300 16.15 11.38 6.66
C SER A 300 16.71 11.99 5.36
N GLU A 301 17.26 13.20 5.44
CA GLU A 301 17.78 13.97 4.29
C GLU A 301 19.03 13.36 3.62
N ASN A 302 19.64 12.33 4.22
CA ASN A 302 20.87 11.71 3.71
C ASN A 302 20.65 10.31 3.14
N GLU A 303 19.41 9.82 3.14
CA GLU A 303 19.10 8.45 2.76
C GLU A 303 18.24 8.39 1.50
N ASN A 304 18.73 7.67 0.50
CA ASN A 304 18.01 7.42 -0.73
C ASN A 304 16.80 6.48 -0.48
N ARG A 305 15.63 6.81 -1.06
CA ARG A 305 14.38 6.05 -0.86
C ARG A 305 14.46 4.62 -1.38
N MET A 306 15.15 4.41 -2.50
CA MET A 306 15.34 3.09 -3.10
C MET A 306 16.29 2.23 -2.26
N GLU A 307 17.35 2.81 -1.69
CA GLU A 307 18.22 2.08 -0.75
C GLU A 307 17.50 1.67 0.53
N GLU A 308 16.62 2.51 1.07
CA GLU A 308 15.76 2.14 2.19
C GLU A 308 14.80 1.00 1.83
N SER A 309 14.25 1.01 0.61
CA SER A 309 13.40 -0.07 0.11
C SER A 309 14.18 -1.38 0.00
N LYS A 310 15.43 -1.35 -0.51
CA LYS A 310 16.34 -2.50 -0.55
C LYS A 310 16.64 -3.03 0.86
N ALA A 311 17.00 -2.16 1.80
CA ALA A 311 17.30 -2.55 3.18
C ALA A 311 16.10 -3.20 3.88
N LEU A 312 14.91 -2.65 3.65
CA LEU A 312 13.65 -3.20 4.13
C LEU A 312 13.37 -4.58 3.52
N PHE A 313 13.49 -4.72 2.19
CA PHE A 313 13.27 -5.99 1.51
C PHE A 313 14.24 -7.07 2.00
N LYS A 314 15.52 -6.72 2.15
CA LYS A 314 16.55 -7.63 2.70
C LYS A 314 16.14 -8.15 4.07
N THR A 315 15.63 -7.29 4.94
CA THR A 315 15.15 -7.70 6.27
C THR A 315 13.98 -8.66 6.17
N ILE A 316 13.01 -8.37 5.29
CA ILE A 316 11.81 -9.20 5.09
C ILE A 316 12.15 -10.58 4.50
N ILE A 317 13.00 -10.65 3.48
CA ILE A 317 13.33 -11.93 2.83
C ILE A 317 14.10 -12.86 3.78
N THR A 318 14.89 -12.28 4.70
CA THR A 318 15.64 -13.05 5.73
C THR A 318 14.82 -13.36 6.98
N TYR A 319 13.60 -12.84 7.11
CA TYR A 319 12.86 -12.96 8.37
C TYR A 319 12.38 -14.40 8.58
N PRO A 320 12.65 -15.04 9.74
CA PRO A 320 12.24 -16.42 10.00
C PRO A 320 10.73 -16.67 9.87
N TRP A 321 9.88 -15.69 10.24
CA TRP A 321 8.42 -15.79 10.09
C TRP A 321 7.97 -16.06 8.66
N PHE A 322 8.77 -15.69 7.69
CA PHE A 322 8.42 -15.75 6.27
C PHE A 322 9.11 -16.85 5.52
N GLN A 323 9.85 -17.75 6.19
CA GLN A 323 10.63 -18.78 5.51
C GLN A 323 9.79 -19.60 4.52
N HIS A 324 8.56 -19.96 4.91
CA HIS A 324 7.63 -20.74 4.08
C HIS A 324 6.67 -19.88 3.25
N SER A 325 6.61 -18.56 3.49
CA SER A 325 5.76 -17.66 2.72
C SER A 325 6.33 -17.43 1.32
N SER A 326 5.49 -17.52 0.30
CA SER A 326 5.89 -17.11 -1.06
C SER A 326 6.10 -15.59 -1.11
N VAL A 327 7.00 -15.12 -2.00
CA VAL A 327 7.31 -13.70 -2.13
C VAL A 327 7.04 -13.24 -3.56
N ILE A 328 6.18 -12.23 -3.66
CA ILE A 328 5.83 -11.55 -4.90
C ILE A 328 6.39 -10.13 -4.81
N LEU A 329 7.15 -9.73 -5.81
CA LEU A 329 7.78 -8.42 -5.90
C LEU A 329 7.08 -7.59 -6.98
N PHE A 330 6.40 -6.52 -6.57
CA PHE A 330 5.80 -5.56 -7.48
C PHE A 330 6.70 -4.35 -7.65
N LEU A 331 7.20 -4.18 -8.87
CA LEU A 331 7.97 -3.04 -9.31
C LEU A 331 7.00 -2.01 -9.91
N ASN A 332 6.45 -1.17 -9.02
CA ASN A 332 5.37 -0.23 -9.29
C ASN A 332 5.88 1.12 -9.82
N LYS A 333 4.98 1.95 -10.35
CA LYS A 333 5.27 3.28 -10.93
C LYS A 333 6.15 3.19 -12.18
N LYS A 334 5.97 2.14 -13.00
CA LYS A 334 6.74 1.94 -14.24
C LYS A 334 6.60 3.10 -15.23
N ASP A 335 5.41 3.70 -15.30
CA ASP A 335 5.06 4.86 -16.11
C ASP A 335 5.88 6.10 -15.71
N LEU A 336 6.01 6.33 -14.40
CA LEU A 336 6.81 7.44 -13.89
C LEU A 336 8.32 7.21 -14.07
N LEU A 337 8.78 5.95 -14.04
CA LEU A 337 10.17 5.62 -14.37
C LEU A 337 10.46 5.92 -15.85
N GLU A 338 9.57 5.53 -16.76
CA GLU A 338 9.69 5.77 -18.21
C GLU A 338 9.78 7.27 -18.54
N GLU A 339 8.99 8.11 -17.86
CA GLU A 339 9.11 9.58 -17.98
C GLU A 339 10.45 10.07 -17.41
N LYS A 340 10.81 9.62 -16.21
CA LYS A 340 11.92 10.18 -15.43
C LYS A 340 13.31 9.83 -15.97
N ILE A 341 13.49 8.63 -16.53
CA ILE A 341 14.79 8.17 -17.06
C ILE A 341 15.28 9.00 -18.25
N MET A 342 14.40 9.82 -18.83
CA MET A 342 14.72 10.71 -19.96
C MET A 342 15.68 11.85 -19.56
N TYR A 343 15.67 12.25 -18.29
CA TYR A 343 16.37 13.44 -17.77
C TYR A 343 17.07 13.23 -16.42
N SER A 344 16.80 12.14 -15.69
CA SER A 344 17.52 11.73 -14.48
C SER A 344 18.15 10.36 -14.76
N HIS A 345 19.45 10.21 -14.53
CA HIS A 345 20.18 9.01 -14.92
C HIS A 345 20.50 8.12 -13.72
N LEU A 346 20.21 6.82 -13.85
CA LEU A 346 20.34 5.86 -12.75
C LEU A 346 21.80 5.71 -12.26
N VAL A 347 22.78 5.88 -13.16
CA VAL A 347 24.22 5.79 -12.84
C VAL A 347 24.67 6.84 -11.82
N ASP A 348 24.01 8.00 -11.77
CA ASP A 348 24.38 9.09 -10.86
C ASP A 348 24.05 8.73 -9.39
N TYR A 349 23.10 7.82 -9.19
CA TYR A 349 22.63 7.37 -7.88
C TYR A 349 23.12 5.96 -7.53
N PHE A 350 23.32 5.12 -8.54
CA PHE A 350 23.82 3.76 -8.42
C PHE A 350 25.02 3.61 -9.36
N PRO A 351 26.26 3.93 -8.93
CA PRO A 351 27.44 3.84 -9.80
C PRO A 351 27.73 2.43 -10.31
N GLU A 352 27.21 1.42 -9.62
CA GLU A 352 27.21 0.00 -10.01
C GLU A 352 26.35 -0.27 -11.26
N TYR A 353 25.46 0.66 -11.61
CA TYR A 353 24.71 0.64 -12.85
C TYR A 353 25.65 0.95 -14.02
N ASP A 354 26.27 -0.10 -14.55
CA ASP A 354 27.04 -0.04 -15.80
C ASP A 354 26.06 -0.02 -16.98
N GLY A 355 25.41 1.14 -17.17
CA GLY A 355 24.61 1.43 -18.37
C GLY A 355 25.45 1.20 -19.64
N PRO A 356 24.86 0.77 -20.75
CA PRO A 356 25.59 0.02 -21.77
C PRO A 356 26.75 0.79 -22.43
N LYS A 357 27.94 0.19 -22.36
CA LYS A 357 29.07 0.42 -23.28
C LYS A 357 28.98 -0.57 -24.45
N GLN A 358 29.31 -0.09 -25.65
CA GLN A 358 29.20 -0.84 -26.90
C GLN A 358 30.02 -2.16 -26.84
N GLN A 359 29.34 -3.31 -27.01
CA GLN A 359 29.68 -4.44 -27.91
C GLN A 359 29.34 -5.87 -27.37
N HIS A 360 28.85 -6.72 -28.31
CA HIS A 360 29.15 -8.16 -28.53
C HIS A 360 28.03 -9.21 -28.40
N GLU A 361 27.62 -9.73 -29.57
CA GLU A 361 26.69 -10.84 -29.81
C GLU A 361 27.16 -12.29 -29.51
N PRO A 362 28.46 -12.66 -29.44
CA PRO A 362 28.84 -14.08 -29.25
C PRO A 362 28.59 -14.68 -27.86
N ALA A 363 28.43 -13.88 -26.80
CA ALA A 363 28.17 -14.38 -25.44
C ALA A 363 26.70 -14.83 -25.23
N ARG A 364 25.78 -14.29 -26.06
CA ARG A 364 24.33 -14.58 -26.03
C ARG A 364 24.04 -16.06 -26.26
N GLU A 365 24.74 -16.65 -27.23
CA GLU A 365 24.53 -18.03 -27.67
C GLU A 365 25.07 -19.07 -26.67
N PHE A 366 26.14 -18.74 -25.95
CA PHE A 366 26.80 -19.66 -25.03
C PHE A 366 26.01 -19.88 -23.73
N ILE A 367 25.38 -18.83 -23.20
CA ILE A 367 24.65 -18.89 -21.92
C ILE A 367 23.24 -19.47 -22.11
N LEU A 368 22.58 -19.17 -23.23
CA LEU A 368 21.27 -19.73 -23.57
C LEU A 368 21.34 -21.25 -23.77
N GLN A 369 22.40 -21.74 -24.43
CA GLN A 369 22.68 -23.17 -24.58
C GLN A 369 23.00 -23.86 -23.24
N GLY A 370 23.56 -23.12 -22.26
CA GLY A 370 23.81 -23.64 -20.91
C GLY A 370 22.53 -23.81 -20.07
N TYR A 371 21.58 -22.88 -20.18
CA TYR A 371 20.33 -22.92 -19.43
C TYR A 371 19.32 -23.95 -19.97
N LEU A 372 19.20 -24.09 -21.29
CA LEU A 372 18.29 -25.07 -21.91
C LEU A 372 18.69 -26.51 -21.63
N LYS A 373 19.97 -26.77 -21.36
CA LYS A 373 20.50 -28.11 -21.10
C LYS A 373 20.19 -28.64 -19.70
N ASN A 374 19.77 -27.77 -18.77
CA ASN A 374 19.55 -28.10 -17.36
C ASN A 374 18.10 -27.85 -16.90
N ASN A 375 17.14 -27.63 -17.81
CA ASN A 375 15.74 -27.46 -17.45
C ASN A 375 15.09 -28.83 -17.13
N PRO A 376 14.58 -29.06 -15.91
CA PRO A 376 14.00 -30.36 -15.52
C PRO A 376 12.55 -30.59 -15.99
N ASP A 377 11.88 -29.59 -16.61
CA ASP A 377 10.47 -29.73 -17.03
C ASP A 377 10.21 -29.06 -18.40
N PRO A 378 9.89 -29.84 -19.47
CA PRO A 378 9.65 -29.33 -20.82
C PRO A 378 8.32 -28.58 -21.01
N ASP A 379 7.32 -28.79 -20.15
CA ASP A 379 5.96 -28.24 -20.34
C ASP A 379 5.74 -26.91 -19.61
N ARG A 380 6.72 -26.47 -18.82
CA ARG A 380 6.68 -25.18 -18.12
C ARG A 380 7.23 -24.09 -19.03
N THR A 381 6.36 -23.21 -19.53
CA THR A 381 6.76 -22.03 -20.30
C THR A 381 7.57 -21.08 -19.42
N CYS A 382 8.88 -21.28 -19.36
CA CYS A 382 9.80 -20.29 -18.82
C CYS A 382 9.76 -19.06 -19.71
N TYR A 383 9.07 -18.01 -19.28
CA TYR A 383 9.30 -16.66 -19.80
C TYR A 383 10.67 -16.18 -19.32
N SER A 384 11.72 -16.71 -19.93
CA SER A 384 13.02 -16.09 -19.87
C SER A 384 13.07 -15.05 -20.99
N HIS A 385 12.60 -13.84 -20.70
CA HIS A 385 13.04 -12.69 -21.48
C HIS A 385 14.44 -12.34 -21.00
N PHE A 386 15.43 -13.03 -21.57
CA PHE A 386 16.81 -12.58 -21.47
C PHE A 386 16.96 -11.33 -22.33
N THR A 387 16.89 -10.15 -21.71
CA THR A 387 17.34 -8.90 -22.31
C THR A 387 18.85 -8.95 -22.42
N THR A 388 19.29 -9.63 -23.47
CA THR A 388 20.63 -9.48 -23.96
C THR A 388 20.91 -8.01 -24.24
N ALA A 389 21.97 -7.53 -23.60
CA ALA A 389 22.42 -6.16 -23.55
C ALA A 389 22.37 -5.46 -24.91
N THR A 390 21.47 -4.48 -25.05
CA THR A 390 21.66 -3.21 -25.77
C THR A 390 20.33 -2.45 -25.85
N GLY A 391 20.22 -1.35 -25.12
CA GLY A 391 19.32 -0.25 -25.43
C GLY A 391 20.06 1.07 -25.18
N PRO A 392 19.78 2.16 -25.92
CA PRO A 392 20.50 3.42 -25.77
C PRO A 392 20.25 4.10 -24.41
N GLN A 393 21.00 5.17 -24.08
CA GLN A 393 20.59 6.09 -22.99
C GLN A 393 19.09 6.39 -23.10
N ARG A 394 18.40 6.44 -21.96
CA ARG A 394 16.93 6.53 -21.84
C ARG A 394 16.19 5.20 -22.05
N ASP A 395 16.87 4.07 -21.89
CA ASP A 395 16.23 2.76 -21.90
C ASP A 395 15.58 2.43 -20.53
N ALA A 396 14.27 2.66 -20.46
CA ALA A 396 13.46 2.29 -19.31
C ALA A 396 13.46 0.76 -19.06
N THR A 397 13.68 -0.07 -20.09
CA THR A 397 13.75 -1.52 -19.95
C THR A 397 15.04 -1.93 -19.23
N ALA A 398 16.20 -1.41 -19.65
CA ALA A 398 17.45 -1.68 -18.92
C ALA A 398 17.39 -1.19 -17.46
N ALA A 399 16.82 0.00 -17.22
CA ALA A 399 16.68 0.56 -15.89
C ALA A 399 15.79 -0.31 -14.97
N ARG A 400 14.62 -0.75 -15.46
CA ARG A 400 13.70 -1.57 -14.66
C ARG A 400 14.27 -2.96 -14.37
N GLU A 401 15.00 -3.57 -15.32
CA GLU A 401 15.66 -4.87 -15.12
C GLU A 401 16.82 -4.78 -14.13
N PHE A 402 17.59 -3.68 -14.17
CA PHE A 402 18.62 -3.44 -13.15
C PHE A 402 18.00 -3.31 -11.76
N ILE A 403 16.93 -2.52 -11.62
CA ILE A 403 16.26 -2.38 -10.33
C ILE A 403 15.70 -3.73 -9.86
N LEU A 404 15.08 -4.52 -10.73
CA LEU A 404 14.65 -5.89 -10.41
C LEU A 404 15.80 -6.71 -9.82
N ARG A 405 16.95 -6.71 -10.51
CA ARG A 405 18.14 -7.45 -10.08
C ARG A 405 18.65 -6.99 -8.70
N MET A 406 18.64 -5.68 -8.42
CA MET A 406 19.03 -5.16 -7.10
C MET A 406 18.22 -5.78 -5.95
N PHE A 407 16.96 -6.18 -6.18
CA PHE A 407 16.12 -6.82 -5.16
C PHE A 407 16.28 -8.34 -5.16
N VAL A 408 16.31 -8.96 -6.33
CA VAL A 408 16.47 -10.43 -6.43
C VAL A 408 17.81 -10.88 -5.85
N ASP A 409 18.89 -10.13 -6.08
CA ASP A 409 20.24 -10.45 -5.58
C ASP A 409 20.34 -10.32 -4.04
N LEU A 410 19.35 -9.73 -3.37
CA LEU A 410 19.29 -9.68 -1.89
C LEU A 410 18.79 -10.99 -1.27
N ASN A 411 18.23 -11.90 -2.07
CA ASN A 411 17.74 -13.18 -1.59
C ASN A 411 18.91 -14.14 -1.32
N PRO A 412 19.16 -14.53 -0.06
CA PRO A 412 20.23 -15.47 0.26
C PRO A 412 19.85 -16.93 -0.03
N ASP A 413 18.56 -17.22 -0.24
CA ASP A 413 18.03 -18.57 -0.40
C ASP A 413 17.63 -18.84 -1.86
N SER A 414 18.45 -19.61 -2.57
CA SER A 414 18.20 -19.95 -3.98
C SER A 414 16.98 -20.87 -4.19
N GLU A 415 16.51 -21.57 -3.16
CA GLU A 415 15.30 -22.40 -3.24
C GLU A 415 14.03 -21.56 -3.14
N LYS A 416 14.13 -20.39 -2.49
CA LYS A 416 13.02 -19.45 -2.37
C LYS A 416 12.85 -18.61 -3.63
N ILE A 417 11.85 -18.94 -4.43
CA ILE A 417 11.53 -18.22 -5.66
C ILE A 417 10.84 -16.89 -5.34
N ILE A 418 11.34 -15.80 -5.95
CA ILE A 418 10.69 -14.48 -5.95
C ILE A 418 9.97 -14.28 -7.28
N TYR A 419 8.66 -14.09 -7.24
CA TYR A 419 7.84 -13.82 -8.42
C TYR A 419 7.76 -12.32 -8.65
N SER A 420 8.32 -11.81 -9.75
CA SER A 420 8.39 -10.37 -10.00
C SER A 420 7.45 -9.92 -11.12
N HIS A 421 6.83 -8.75 -10.93
CA HIS A 421 5.97 -8.13 -11.93
C HIS A 421 6.21 -6.61 -11.98
N PHE A 422 6.28 -6.06 -13.19
CA PHE A 422 6.26 -4.61 -13.40
C PHE A 422 4.82 -4.10 -13.42
N THR A 423 4.50 -3.17 -12.53
CA THR A 423 3.13 -2.70 -12.32
C THR A 423 2.99 -1.19 -12.51
N CYS A 424 1.80 -0.78 -12.92
CA CYS A 424 1.27 0.57 -12.76
C CYS A 424 0.01 0.43 -11.91
N ALA A 425 0.10 0.76 -10.62
CA ALA A 425 -1.03 0.61 -9.70
C ALA A 425 -2.23 1.51 -10.06
N THR A 426 -2.05 2.52 -10.91
CA THR A 426 -3.15 3.37 -11.42
C THR A 426 -3.75 2.87 -12.74
N ASP A 427 -3.25 1.75 -13.28
CA ASP A 427 -3.78 1.08 -14.47
C ASP A 427 -4.52 -0.20 -14.04
N THR A 428 -5.84 -0.14 -14.06
CA THR A 428 -6.72 -1.22 -13.60
C THR A 428 -6.55 -2.51 -14.39
N GLU A 429 -6.32 -2.43 -15.71
CA GLU A 429 -6.14 -3.63 -16.55
C GLU A 429 -4.77 -4.25 -16.33
N ASN A 430 -3.73 -3.43 -16.12
CA ASN A 430 -2.43 -3.95 -15.73
C ASN A 430 -2.50 -4.70 -14.40
N ILE A 431 -3.19 -4.17 -13.40
CA ILE A 431 -3.35 -4.85 -12.10
C ILE A 431 -4.21 -6.11 -12.22
N ARG A 432 -5.30 -6.08 -13.00
CA ARG A 432 -6.14 -7.27 -13.27
C ARG A 432 -5.30 -8.41 -13.84
N PHE A 433 -4.48 -8.13 -14.85
CA PHE A 433 -3.62 -9.13 -15.49
C PHE A 433 -2.54 -9.67 -14.54
N VAL A 434 -1.85 -8.77 -13.82
CA VAL A 434 -0.79 -9.17 -12.89
C VAL A 434 -1.35 -10.00 -11.73
N PHE A 435 -2.50 -9.61 -11.20
CA PHE A 435 -3.11 -10.32 -10.08
C PHE A 435 -3.62 -11.72 -10.49
N ALA A 436 -4.11 -11.88 -11.71
CA ALA A 436 -4.45 -13.21 -12.24
C ALA A 436 -3.23 -14.15 -12.26
N ALA A 437 -2.07 -13.68 -12.71
CA ALA A 437 -0.83 -14.47 -12.70
C ALA A 437 -0.34 -14.80 -11.27
N VAL A 438 -0.48 -13.84 -10.36
CA VAL A 438 -0.17 -14.03 -8.93
C VAL A 438 -1.09 -15.06 -8.29
N LYS A 439 -2.39 -15.02 -8.57
CA LYS A 439 -3.38 -16.00 -8.09
C LYS A 439 -2.93 -17.42 -8.42
N ASP A 440 -2.64 -17.70 -9.68
CA ASP A 440 -2.26 -19.05 -10.13
C ASP A 440 -1.00 -19.54 -9.42
N THR A 441 -0.03 -18.65 -9.22
CA THR A 441 1.23 -18.94 -8.52
C THR A 441 1.01 -19.28 -7.04
N ILE A 442 0.19 -18.49 -6.35
CA ILE A 442 -0.14 -18.69 -4.94
C ILE A 442 -0.91 -20.01 -4.77
N LEU A 443 -1.90 -20.27 -5.64
CA LEU A 443 -2.71 -21.48 -5.58
C LEU A 443 -1.87 -22.73 -5.84
N GLN A 444 -1.01 -22.73 -6.85
CA GLN A 444 -0.11 -23.86 -7.12
C GLN A 444 0.83 -24.17 -5.94
N SER A 445 1.33 -23.12 -5.27
CA SER A 445 2.24 -23.28 -4.13
C SER A 445 1.52 -23.83 -2.90
N ASN A 446 0.32 -23.32 -2.60
CA ASN A 446 -0.49 -23.80 -1.47
C ASN A 446 -1.05 -25.22 -1.69
N LEU A 447 -1.47 -25.56 -2.91
CA LEU A 447 -1.98 -26.91 -3.21
C LEU A 447 -0.91 -27.99 -2.96
N LYS A 448 0.36 -27.69 -3.25
CA LYS A 448 1.50 -28.56 -2.91
C LYS A 448 1.70 -28.69 -1.41
N GLU A 449 1.61 -27.59 -0.66
CA GLU A 449 1.78 -27.58 0.80
C GLU A 449 0.69 -28.41 1.52
N TYR A 450 -0.52 -28.45 0.97
CA TYR A 450 -1.64 -29.24 1.51
C TYR A 450 -1.75 -30.67 0.95
N ASN A 451 -0.78 -31.15 0.16
CA ASN A 451 -0.81 -32.47 -0.51
C ASN A 451 -2.12 -32.72 -1.30
N LEU A 452 -2.66 -31.68 -1.94
CA LEU A 452 -3.86 -31.79 -2.77
C LEU A 452 -3.54 -32.03 -4.25
N VAL A 453 -2.25 -31.95 -4.64
CA VAL A 453 -1.71 -32.28 -5.97
C VAL A 453 -0.36 -32.97 -5.81
#